data_AF-A0A1W1XR13-F1
#
_entry.id   AF-A0A1W1XR13-F1
#
_cell.length_a   1.000
_cell.length_b   1.000
_cell.length_c   1.000
_cell.angle_alpha   90.00
_cell.angle_beta   90.00
_cell.angle_gamma   90.00
#
_symmetry.space_group_name_H-M   'P 1'
#
loop_
_entity.id
_entity.type
_entity.pdbx_description
1 polymer ?
#
loop_
_entity_poly.entity_id
_entity_poly.type
_entity_poly.pdbx_seq_one_letter_code
_entity_poly.pdbx_strand_id
1 'polypeptide(L)'
;MEQIIQDIKATLINFQEKYNQRNFDNIQSYVKEFFVDEEDTSFIGAGLDSWCFGLEKITNMIETYWEDESNYLEKIELDIDKAVINVENSAAIIALHGKNTRNIKEEKVCEAMIAQLSKTLNNEDLSKSDLINLSVKITETLNHIKMGEEYVFPFRITIVMVNDGLKWMIKHMNLSYCAGDLNMLNNENIDDKYKTIPIDNKDSIEVREVQEVLKTLQEAYDKRDASLVDSYGEELLDNNELTSIIGTDSGEVFYGFNEAKELLESDWKYWGDFNLNRENSFISILNNIAVVCSKSLIKFTWPEKRVCSWPKGALEYYFKENKTNTELLNLMLVSINNALHTLLIENNKSTLSMRFVGVLVKREGKWKFNHMHFSDCVDNTPARLED
;
A
#
# COMPACT_ATOMS: atom_id res chain seq x y z
N MET A 1 -23.81 18.41 7.20
CA MET A 1 -22.53 17.69 7.36
C MET A 1 -22.76 16.31 7.95
N GLU A 2 -23.38 16.19 9.12
CA GLU A 2 -23.68 14.89 9.76
C GLU A 2 -24.48 13.91 8.86
N GLN A 3 -25.59 14.35 8.26
CA GLN A 3 -26.37 13.50 7.34
C GLN A 3 -25.53 13.02 6.14
N ILE A 4 -24.69 13.89 5.58
CA ILE A 4 -23.82 13.54 4.44
C ILE A 4 -22.84 12.43 4.82
N ILE A 5 -22.24 12.54 6.02
CA ILE A 5 -21.35 11.50 6.54
C ILE A 5 -22.11 10.19 6.74
N GLN A 6 -23.35 10.23 7.25
CA GLN A 6 -24.16 9.03 7.38
C GLN A 6 -24.50 8.39 6.04
N ASP A 7 -24.79 9.19 5.01
CA ASP A 7 -25.07 8.69 3.65
C ASP A 7 -23.83 8.02 3.03
N ILE A 8 -22.64 8.60 3.24
CA ILE A 8 -21.35 8.00 2.83
C ILE A 8 -21.14 6.67 3.56
N LYS A 9 -21.29 6.65 4.89
CA LYS A 9 -21.14 5.43 5.70
C LYS A 9 -22.13 4.34 5.26
N ALA A 10 -23.39 4.68 5.02
CA ALA A 10 -24.39 3.75 4.51
C ALA A 10 -24.02 3.18 3.14
N THR A 11 -23.43 4.01 2.26
CA THR A 11 -22.93 3.54 0.96
C THR A 11 -21.79 2.54 1.11
N LEU A 12 -20.83 2.81 2.00
CA LEU A 12 -19.70 1.91 2.28
C LEU A 12 -20.16 0.58 2.93
N ILE A 13 -21.16 0.62 3.80
CA ILE A 13 -21.77 -0.58 4.40
C ILE A 13 -22.38 -1.45 3.29
N ASN A 14 -23.23 -0.86 2.44
CA ASN A 14 -23.83 -1.58 1.31
C ASN A 14 -22.78 -2.11 0.31
N PHE A 15 -21.71 -1.33 0.06
CA PHE A 15 -20.57 -1.77 -0.76
C PHE A 15 -19.93 -3.05 -0.20
N GLN A 16 -19.61 -3.06 1.10
CA GLN A 16 -19.02 -4.22 1.78
C GLN A 16 -19.98 -5.42 1.77
N GLU A 17 -21.24 -5.22 2.13
CA GLU A 17 -22.23 -6.29 2.20
C GLU A 17 -22.40 -6.98 0.84
N LYS A 18 -22.48 -6.20 -0.24
CA LYS A 18 -22.58 -6.74 -1.60
C LYS A 18 -21.27 -7.34 -2.09
N TYR A 19 -20.12 -6.76 -1.75
CA TYR A 19 -18.82 -7.34 -2.08
C TYR A 19 -18.70 -8.76 -1.53
N ASN A 20 -19.04 -8.93 -0.25
CA ASN A 20 -18.93 -10.20 0.45
C ASN A 20 -19.96 -11.26 0.00
N GLN A 21 -20.96 -10.89 -0.81
CA GLN A 21 -21.85 -11.87 -1.45
C GLN A 21 -21.16 -12.62 -2.59
N ARG A 22 -20.08 -12.06 -3.17
CA ARG A 22 -19.30 -12.67 -4.27
C ARG A 22 -20.19 -13.19 -5.42
N ASN A 23 -21.16 -12.38 -5.82
CA ASN A 23 -22.10 -12.75 -6.88
C ASN A 23 -21.51 -12.45 -8.27
N PHE A 24 -20.81 -13.43 -8.84
CA PHE A 24 -20.18 -13.35 -10.17
C PHE A 24 -21.16 -12.98 -11.28
N ASP A 25 -22.39 -13.51 -11.26
CA ASP A 25 -23.41 -13.23 -12.28
C ASP A 25 -23.80 -11.74 -12.35
N ASN A 26 -23.48 -10.96 -11.32
CA ASN A 26 -23.90 -9.56 -11.22
C ASN A 26 -22.74 -8.58 -10.95
N ILE A 27 -21.49 -8.98 -11.19
CA ILE A 27 -20.31 -8.15 -10.90
C ILE A 27 -20.33 -6.81 -11.65
N GLN A 28 -20.77 -6.80 -12.91
CA GLN A 28 -20.86 -5.56 -13.70
C GLN A 28 -21.85 -4.56 -13.09
N SER A 29 -23.02 -5.04 -12.64
CA SER A 29 -24.01 -4.18 -11.99
C SER A 29 -23.51 -3.69 -10.64
N TYR A 30 -22.80 -4.54 -9.89
CA TYR A 30 -22.14 -4.16 -8.65
C TYR A 30 -21.16 -3.01 -8.88
N VAL A 31 -20.25 -3.13 -9.86
CA VAL A 31 -19.28 -2.07 -10.18
C VAL A 31 -19.98 -0.78 -10.60
N LYS A 32 -20.98 -0.85 -11.50
CA LYS A 32 -21.78 0.32 -11.91
C LYS A 32 -22.58 0.95 -10.78
N GLU A 33 -22.93 0.17 -9.75
CA GLU A 33 -23.65 0.70 -8.59
C GLU A 33 -22.76 1.58 -7.74
N PHE A 34 -21.47 1.25 -7.58
CA PHE A 34 -20.60 1.91 -6.62
C PHE A 34 -19.54 2.83 -7.23
N PHE A 35 -19.13 2.62 -8.47
CA PHE A 35 -18.06 3.40 -9.12
C PHE A 35 -18.61 4.34 -10.19
N VAL A 36 -18.02 5.53 -10.28
CA VAL A 36 -18.34 6.52 -11.31
C VAL A 36 -17.98 5.99 -12.70
N ASP A 37 -18.90 6.09 -13.66
CA ASP A 37 -18.69 5.64 -15.05
C ASP A 37 -17.89 6.68 -15.87
N GLU A 38 -16.60 6.78 -15.57
CA GLU A 38 -15.65 7.66 -16.25
C GLU A 38 -14.32 6.91 -16.47
N GLU A 39 -13.61 7.24 -17.54
CA GLU A 39 -12.35 6.55 -17.92
C GLU A 39 -11.26 6.68 -16.85
N ASP A 40 -11.25 7.77 -16.10
CA ASP A 40 -10.27 8.06 -15.06
C ASP A 40 -10.72 7.65 -13.66
N THR A 41 -11.88 7.00 -13.51
CA THR A 41 -12.26 6.34 -12.25
C THR A 41 -11.30 5.20 -11.97
N SER A 42 -10.72 5.15 -10.77
CA SER A 42 -9.62 4.23 -10.49
C SER A 42 -9.85 3.29 -9.30
N PHE A 43 -9.37 2.07 -9.43
CA PHE A 43 -9.10 1.16 -8.32
C PHE A 43 -7.63 0.74 -8.38
N ILE A 44 -6.86 1.15 -7.39
CA ILE A 44 -5.47 0.77 -7.16
C ILE A 44 -5.46 -0.29 -6.06
N GLY A 45 -5.24 -1.55 -6.45
CA GLY A 45 -5.12 -2.70 -5.55
C GLY A 45 -3.71 -2.81 -4.97
N ALA A 46 -3.35 -3.95 -4.36
CA ALA A 46 -2.13 -4.12 -3.56
C ALA A 46 -0.83 -4.45 -4.35
N GLY A 47 -0.95 -4.91 -5.59
CA GLY A 47 0.19 -5.33 -6.41
C GLY A 47 0.71 -4.28 -7.40
N LEU A 48 1.80 -4.65 -8.09
CA LEU A 48 2.45 -3.84 -9.12
C LEU A 48 1.57 -3.57 -10.35
N ASP A 49 0.79 -4.58 -10.72
CA ASP A 49 -0.09 -4.56 -11.89
C ASP A 49 -1.55 -4.24 -11.51
N SER A 50 -1.83 -4.01 -10.23
CA SER A 50 -3.15 -3.69 -9.70
C SER A 50 -3.51 -2.21 -9.88
N TRP A 51 -3.38 -1.66 -11.10
CA TRP A 51 -3.66 -0.26 -11.42
C TRP A 51 -4.76 -0.18 -12.48
N CYS A 52 -6.02 -0.14 -12.04
CA CYS A 52 -7.18 -0.19 -12.92
C CYS A 52 -7.83 1.19 -13.06
N PHE A 53 -8.10 1.57 -14.31
CA PHE A 53 -8.81 2.79 -14.69
C PHE A 53 -9.98 2.44 -15.62
N GLY A 54 -11.16 2.99 -15.33
CA GLY A 54 -12.41 2.67 -15.99
C GLY A 54 -13.10 1.40 -15.45
N LEU A 55 -14.43 1.36 -15.59
CA LEU A 55 -15.26 0.31 -14.97
C LEU A 55 -14.95 -1.10 -15.46
N GLU A 56 -14.55 -1.27 -16.72
CA GLU A 56 -14.19 -2.58 -17.28
C GLU A 56 -12.99 -3.18 -16.54
N LYS A 57 -11.88 -2.43 -16.41
CA LYS A 57 -10.67 -2.90 -15.71
C LYS A 57 -10.94 -3.11 -14.22
N ILE A 58 -11.74 -2.25 -13.61
CA ILE A 58 -12.17 -2.40 -12.20
C ILE A 58 -12.97 -3.70 -12.02
N THR A 59 -13.88 -4.01 -12.95
CA THR A 59 -14.67 -5.26 -12.93
C THR A 59 -13.75 -6.47 -12.99
N ASN A 60 -12.83 -6.51 -13.94
CA ASN A 60 -11.91 -7.64 -14.11
C ASN A 60 -11.02 -7.84 -12.87
N MET A 61 -10.58 -6.75 -12.22
CA MET A 61 -9.76 -6.87 -11.01
C MET A 61 -10.55 -7.40 -9.81
N ILE A 62 -11.80 -6.97 -9.64
CA ILE A 62 -12.67 -7.50 -8.57
C ILE A 62 -13.01 -8.97 -8.84
N GLU A 63 -13.25 -9.35 -10.09
CA GLU A 63 -13.45 -10.74 -10.50
C GLU A 63 -12.23 -11.58 -10.14
N THR A 64 -11.03 -11.10 -10.48
CA THR A 64 -9.76 -11.74 -10.14
C THR A 64 -9.59 -11.95 -8.63
N TYR A 65 -9.96 -10.95 -7.81
CA TYR A 65 -9.96 -11.08 -6.35
C TYR A 65 -10.97 -12.10 -5.83
N TRP A 66 -12.09 -12.29 -6.53
CA TRP A 66 -13.10 -13.28 -6.15
C TRP A 66 -12.79 -14.69 -6.66
N GLU A 67 -12.14 -14.86 -7.80
CA GLU A 67 -11.85 -16.19 -8.37
C GLU A 67 -10.62 -16.85 -7.74
N ASP A 68 -9.56 -16.07 -7.55
CA ASP A 68 -8.25 -16.61 -7.23
C ASP A 68 -8.02 -16.75 -5.72
N GLU A 69 -7.88 -18.00 -5.26
CA GLU A 69 -7.59 -18.33 -3.86
C GLU A 69 -6.18 -17.87 -3.42
N SER A 70 -5.30 -17.37 -4.28
CA SER A 70 -4.01 -16.80 -3.89
C SER A 70 -4.07 -15.30 -3.58
N ASN A 71 -5.16 -14.65 -3.98
CA ASN A 71 -5.31 -13.21 -3.95
C ASN A 71 -5.81 -12.65 -2.60
N TYR A 72 -5.60 -11.35 -2.45
CA TYR A 72 -6.12 -10.56 -1.33
C TYR A 72 -7.63 -10.30 -1.48
N LEU A 73 -8.30 -9.92 -0.39
CA LEU A 73 -9.71 -9.46 -0.37
C LEU A 73 -10.78 -10.55 -0.60
N GLU A 74 -10.61 -11.77 -0.09
CA GLU A 74 -11.66 -12.79 -0.17
C GLU A 74 -12.94 -12.38 0.59
N LYS A 75 -12.77 -11.88 1.82
CA LYS A 75 -13.86 -11.38 2.66
C LYS A 75 -13.38 -10.14 3.39
N ILE A 76 -14.02 -9.01 3.12
CA ILE A 76 -13.62 -7.72 3.68
C ILE A 76 -14.52 -7.31 4.85
N GLU A 77 -13.92 -6.73 5.88
CA GLU A 77 -14.62 -5.99 6.94
C GLU A 77 -13.93 -4.64 7.09
N LEU A 78 -14.67 -3.57 6.84
CA LEU A 78 -14.23 -2.18 6.88
C LEU A 78 -14.60 -1.57 8.23
N ASP A 79 -13.65 -0.88 8.86
CA ASP A 79 -13.87 -0.14 10.11
C ASP A 79 -14.51 1.24 9.82
N ILE A 80 -15.72 1.20 9.23
CA ILE A 80 -16.45 2.37 8.72
C ILE A 80 -16.77 3.37 9.84
N ASP A 81 -16.98 2.88 11.05
CA ASP A 81 -17.30 3.75 12.19
C ASP A 81 -16.12 4.65 12.58
N LYS A 82 -14.89 4.14 12.45
CA LYS A 82 -13.64 4.86 12.72
C LYS A 82 -13.04 5.54 11.49
N ALA A 83 -13.75 5.54 10.35
CA ALA A 83 -13.28 6.21 9.15
C ALA A 83 -13.10 7.71 9.38
N VAL A 84 -11.99 8.27 8.91
CA VAL A 84 -11.80 9.71 8.80
C VAL A 84 -12.41 10.16 7.48
N ILE A 85 -13.45 10.99 7.57
CA ILE A 85 -14.23 11.45 6.43
C ILE A 85 -14.17 12.96 6.38
N ASN A 86 -13.48 13.51 5.38
CA ASN A 86 -13.47 14.94 5.08
C ASN A 86 -14.33 15.23 3.84
N VAL A 87 -15.33 16.11 3.97
CA VAL A 87 -16.25 16.45 2.88
C VAL A 87 -15.94 17.85 2.36
N GLU A 88 -15.60 17.93 1.08
CA GLU A 88 -15.28 19.16 0.36
C GLU A 88 -16.30 19.37 -0.77
N ASN A 89 -17.34 20.17 -0.50
CA ASN A 89 -18.44 20.41 -1.43
C ASN A 89 -19.11 19.10 -1.91
N SER A 90 -18.87 18.73 -3.17
CA SER A 90 -19.45 17.57 -3.85
C SER A 90 -18.53 16.35 -3.85
N ALA A 91 -17.42 16.40 -3.13
CA ALA A 91 -16.45 15.31 -3.04
C ALA A 91 -16.10 15.02 -1.57
N ALA A 92 -15.71 13.79 -1.28
CA ALA A 92 -15.35 13.34 0.05
C ALA A 92 -14.05 12.52 0.00
N ILE A 93 -13.18 12.76 0.98
CA ILE A 93 -11.91 12.07 1.20
C ILE A 93 -12.10 11.17 2.40
N ILE A 94 -11.86 9.88 2.22
CA ILE A 94 -12.14 8.86 3.22
C ILE A 94 -10.86 8.05 3.44
N ALA A 95 -10.39 8.01 4.68
CA ALA A 95 -9.31 7.14 5.11
C ALA A 95 -9.87 6.16 6.14
N LEU A 96 -9.69 4.85 5.92
CA LEU A 96 -10.18 3.83 6.85
C LEU A 96 -9.33 2.57 6.83
N HIS A 97 -9.48 1.77 7.88
CA HIS A 97 -8.90 0.44 7.99
C HIS A 97 -9.91 -0.62 7.57
N GLY A 98 -9.41 -1.72 7.05
CA GLY A 98 -10.18 -2.93 6.87
C GLY A 98 -9.38 -4.15 7.30
N LYS A 99 -10.04 -5.30 7.32
CA LYS A 99 -9.38 -6.59 7.44
C LYS A 99 -9.96 -7.56 6.41
N ASN A 100 -9.07 -8.37 5.86
CA ASN A 100 -9.41 -9.47 4.99
C ASN A 100 -9.31 -10.76 5.81
N THR A 101 -10.35 -11.58 5.84
CA THR A 101 -10.33 -12.87 6.54
C THR A 101 -10.33 -14.01 5.54
N ARG A 102 -9.41 -14.95 5.71
CA ARG A 102 -9.25 -16.12 4.85
C ARG A 102 -9.07 -17.39 5.65
N ASN A 103 -9.49 -18.52 5.08
CA ASN A 103 -9.16 -19.84 5.61
C ASN A 103 -8.23 -20.57 4.63
N ILE A 104 -6.98 -20.78 5.03
CA ILE A 104 -5.97 -21.46 4.21
C ILE A 104 -5.53 -22.70 4.98
N LYS A 105 -5.80 -23.87 4.41
CA LYS A 105 -5.46 -25.15 5.04
C LYS A 105 -3.95 -25.31 5.17
N GLU A 106 -3.50 -25.79 6.32
CA GLU A 106 -2.08 -26.04 6.60
C GLU A 106 -1.47 -27.00 5.56
N GLU A 107 -2.23 -28.02 5.17
CA GLU A 107 -1.86 -29.01 4.15
C GLU A 107 -1.49 -28.32 2.82
N LYS A 108 -2.31 -27.38 2.34
CA LYS A 108 -2.04 -26.65 1.09
C LYS A 108 -0.75 -25.82 1.18
N VAL A 109 -0.51 -25.15 2.31
CA VAL A 109 0.72 -24.37 2.53
C VAL A 109 1.95 -25.28 2.55
N CYS A 110 1.85 -26.46 3.17
CA CYS A 110 2.91 -27.45 3.19
C CYS A 110 3.19 -28.04 1.80
N GLU A 111 2.14 -28.39 1.06
CA GLU A 111 2.23 -28.92 -0.31
C GLU A 111 2.91 -27.92 -1.25
N ALA A 112 2.51 -26.64 -1.22
CA ALA A 112 3.12 -25.59 -2.01
C ALA A 112 4.62 -25.44 -1.69
N MET A 113 4.99 -25.45 -0.40
CA MET A 113 6.38 -25.39 0.04
C MET A 113 7.20 -26.61 -0.42
N ILE A 114 6.65 -27.83 -0.31
CA ILE A 114 7.31 -29.06 -0.79
C ILE A 114 7.48 -29.04 -2.32
N ALA A 115 6.48 -28.55 -3.05
CA ALA A 115 6.55 -28.40 -4.49
C ALA A 115 7.66 -27.41 -4.88
N GLN A 116 7.74 -26.27 -4.21
CA GLN A 116 8.78 -25.26 -4.45
C GLN A 116 10.18 -25.77 -4.08
N LEU A 117 10.32 -26.50 -2.96
CA LEU A 117 11.56 -27.19 -2.59
C LEU A 117 12.00 -28.14 -3.70
N SER A 118 11.08 -29.00 -4.15
CA SER A 118 11.36 -30.00 -5.17
C SER A 118 11.76 -29.34 -6.50
N LYS A 119 11.03 -28.30 -6.92
CA LYS A 119 11.34 -27.52 -8.13
C LYS A 119 12.73 -26.90 -8.06
N THR A 120 13.07 -26.27 -6.93
CA THR A 120 14.35 -25.56 -6.75
C THR A 120 15.51 -26.55 -6.67
N LEU A 121 15.42 -27.59 -5.85
CA LEU A 121 16.52 -28.54 -5.60
C LEU A 121 16.79 -29.49 -6.77
N ASN A 122 15.81 -29.70 -7.66
CA ASN A 122 15.99 -30.50 -8.87
C ASN A 122 16.53 -29.68 -10.07
N ASN A 123 16.75 -28.36 -9.90
CA ASN A 123 17.39 -27.56 -10.93
C ASN A 123 18.90 -27.89 -11.02
N GLU A 124 19.38 -28.26 -12.21
CA GLU A 124 20.79 -28.61 -12.44
C GLU A 124 21.72 -27.40 -12.23
N ASP A 125 21.22 -26.18 -12.47
CA ASP A 125 21.96 -24.92 -12.35
C ASP A 125 21.62 -24.16 -11.07
N LEU A 126 21.64 -24.85 -9.92
CA LEU A 126 21.32 -24.26 -8.61
C LEU A 126 22.35 -23.20 -8.18
N SER A 127 21.89 -21.98 -7.92
CA SER A 127 22.73 -20.88 -7.43
C SER A 127 22.72 -20.75 -5.89
N LYS A 128 23.65 -19.97 -5.36
CA LYS A 128 23.63 -19.59 -3.93
C LYS A 128 22.40 -18.76 -3.56
N SER A 129 21.93 -17.92 -4.47
CA SER A 129 20.74 -17.09 -4.26
C SER A 129 19.49 -17.94 -4.14
N ASP A 130 19.37 -19.01 -4.95
CA ASP A 130 18.25 -19.94 -4.87
C ASP A 130 18.17 -20.61 -3.50
N LEU A 131 19.31 -21.02 -2.94
CA LEU A 131 19.37 -21.61 -1.60
C LEU A 131 18.98 -20.63 -0.48
N ILE A 132 19.33 -19.36 -0.61
CA ILE A 132 18.95 -18.32 0.37
C ILE A 132 17.45 -18.03 0.28
N ASN A 133 16.91 -17.85 -0.92
CA ASN A 133 15.48 -17.67 -1.15
C ASN A 133 14.67 -18.85 -0.61
N LEU A 134 15.18 -20.06 -0.77
CA LEU A 134 14.59 -21.27 -0.21
C LEU A 134 14.56 -21.25 1.32
N SER A 135 15.65 -20.82 1.96
CA SER A 135 15.73 -20.67 3.42
C SER A 135 14.72 -19.65 3.97
N VAL A 136 14.60 -18.50 3.28
CA VAL A 136 13.60 -17.47 3.56
C VAL A 136 12.19 -18.09 3.49
N LYS A 137 11.87 -18.76 2.38
CA LYS A 137 10.56 -19.37 2.15
C LYS A 137 10.20 -20.43 3.18
N ILE A 138 11.13 -21.32 3.54
CA ILE A 138 10.90 -22.32 4.60
C ILE A 138 10.51 -21.62 5.91
N THR A 139 11.21 -20.53 6.25
CA THR A 139 10.97 -19.79 7.49
C THR A 139 9.61 -19.09 7.47
N GLU A 140 9.22 -18.48 6.36
CA GLU A 140 7.89 -17.90 6.16
C GLU A 140 6.79 -18.97 6.31
N THR A 141 6.94 -20.11 5.65
CA THR A 141 5.99 -21.23 5.74
C THR A 141 5.82 -21.71 7.17
N LEU A 142 6.90 -21.87 7.93
CA LEU A 142 6.83 -22.23 9.34
C LEU A 142 6.09 -21.17 10.18
N ASN A 143 6.27 -19.89 9.84
CA ASN A 143 5.55 -18.81 10.49
C ASN A 143 4.05 -18.85 10.17
N HIS A 144 3.67 -19.16 8.93
CA HIS A 144 2.28 -19.33 8.50
C HIS A 144 1.62 -20.51 9.20
N ILE A 145 2.25 -21.69 9.21
CA ILE A 145 1.73 -22.87 9.92
C ILE A 145 1.44 -22.54 11.39
N LYS A 146 2.33 -21.79 12.05
CA LYS A 146 2.14 -21.35 13.43
C LYS A 146 0.93 -20.41 13.62
N MET A 147 0.61 -19.56 12.64
CA MET A 147 -0.55 -18.66 12.69
C MET A 147 -1.88 -19.43 12.64
N GLY A 148 -1.86 -20.69 12.18
CA GLY A 148 -3.04 -21.53 12.01
C GLY A 148 -3.66 -21.37 10.62
N GLU A 149 -4.90 -21.83 10.47
CA GLU A 149 -5.59 -21.83 9.18
C GLU A 149 -6.48 -20.60 8.96
N GLU A 150 -6.78 -19.83 10.01
CA GLU A 150 -7.55 -18.58 9.91
C GLU A 150 -6.60 -17.39 9.86
N TYR A 151 -6.52 -16.75 8.69
CA TYR A 151 -5.68 -15.60 8.46
C TYR A 151 -6.50 -14.33 8.46
N VAL A 152 -6.06 -13.34 9.24
CA VAL A 152 -6.63 -12.00 9.24
C VAL A 152 -5.55 -11.02 8.78
N PHE A 153 -5.75 -10.45 7.60
CA PHE A 153 -4.84 -9.49 7.00
C PHE A 153 -5.42 -8.08 7.13
N PRO A 154 -4.90 -7.24 8.04
CA PRO A 154 -5.29 -5.84 8.08
C PRO A 154 -4.84 -5.12 6.81
N PHE A 155 -5.67 -4.21 6.32
CA PHE A 155 -5.37 -3.37 5.18
C PHE A 155 -5.89 -1.96 5.40
N ARG A 156 -5.42 -1.03 4.58
CA ARG A 156 -5.74 0.40 4.69
C ARG A 156 -6.28 0.87 3.35
N ILE A 157 -7.26 1.76 3.41
CA ILE A 157 -7.94 2.27 2.21
C ILE A 157 -7.97 3.80 2.23
N THR A 158 -7.68 4.37 1.07
CA THR A 158 -8.07 5.74 0.72
C THR A 158 -9.17 5.67 -0.33
N ILE A 159 -10.30 6.31 -0.07
CA ILE A 159 -11.42 6.43 -1.02
C ILE A 159 -11.69 7.92 -1.24
N VAL A 160 -11.77 8.32 -2.50
CA VAL A 160 -12.32 9.61 -2.90
C VAL A 160 -13.66 9.36 -3.56
N MET A 161 -14.72 9.87 -2.95
CA MET A 161 -16.08 9.77 -3.47
C MET A 161 -16.54 11.10 -4.03
N VAL A 162 -17.41 11.06 -5.03
CA VAL A 162 -18.13 12.22 -5.56
C VAL A 162 -19.63 12.00 -5.43
N ASN A 163 -20.37 13.09 -5.26
CA ASN A 163 -21.82 13.07 -5.25
C ASN A 163 -22.32 13.37 -6.67
N ASP A 164 -23.01 12.42 -7.30
CA ASP A 164 -23.58 12.55 -8.65
C ASP A 164 -24.94 13.28 -8.68
N GLY A 165 -25.41 13.76 -7.53
CA GLY A 165 -26.71 14.38 -7.31
C GLY A 165 -27.78 13.42 -6.76
N LEU A 166 -27.56 12.11 -6.83
CA LEU A 166 -28.45 11.08 -6.31
C LEU A 166 -27.81 10.28 -5.17
N LYS A 167 -26.53 9.95 -5.29
CA LYS A 167 -25.78 9.15 -4.32
C LYS A 167 -24.29 9.49 -4.34
N TRP A 168 -23.60 9.04 -3.30
CA TRP A 168 -22.15 9.04 -3.27
C TRP A 168 -21.62 7.86 -4.06
N MET A 169 -20.66 8.12 -4.95
CA MET A 169 -20.01 7.11 -5.79
C MET A 169 -18.50 7.20 -5.65
N ILE A 170 -17.83 6.06 -5.70
CA ILE A 170 -16.38 5.94 -5.65
C ILE A 170 -15.80 6.47 -6.96
N LYS A 171 -14.95 7.48 -6.86
CA LYS A 171 -14.19 8.02 -7.99
C LYS A 171 -12.77 7.47 -8.00
N HIS A 172 -12.11 7.41 -6.85
CA HIS A 172 -10.81 6.77 -6.70
C HIS A 172 -10.79 5.91 -5.44
N MET A 173 -10.25 4.70 -5.54
CA MET A 173 -10.02 3.80 -4.41
C MET A 173 -8.58 3.28 -4.47
N ASN A 174 -7.87 3.38 -3.36
CA ASN A 174 -6.52 2.83 -3.19
C ASN A 174 -6.48 1.92 -1.97
N LEU A 175 -5.89 0.75 -2.13
CA LEU A 175 -5.78 -0.25 -1.08
C LEU A 175 -4.33 -0.67 -0.86
N SER A 176 -3.91 -0.74 0.39
CA SER A 176 -2.60 -1.24 0.77
C SER A 176 -2.65 -2.27 1.89
N TYR A 177 -1.71 -3.20 1.84
CA TYR A 177 -1.38 -4.09 2.94
C TYR A 177 -0.08 -3.65 3.58
N CYS A 178 0.10 -4.04 4.84
CA CYS A 178 1.41 -4.04 5.48
C CYS A 178 1.94 -5.45 5.30
N ALA A 179 2.93 -5.65 4.44
CA ALA A 179 3.41 -7.00 4.14
C ALA A 179 4.91 -7.14 4.44
N GLY A 180 5.30 -8.38 4.76
CA GLY A 180 6.70 -8.78 4.86
C GLY A 180 7.35 -9.08 3.50
N ASP A 181 6.55 -9.42 2.48
CA ASP A 181 7.02 -9.73 1.13
C ASP A 181 7.06 -8.45 0.29
N LEU A 182 8.14 -7.70 0.45
CA LEU A 182 8.37 -6.46 -0.27
C LEU A 182 8.82 -6.75 -1.71
N ASN A 183 8.26 -6.02 -2.69
CA ASN A 183 8.70 -6.07 -4.08
C ASN A 183 10.02 -5.32 -4.27
N MET A 184 11.12 -6.01 -3.95
CA MET A 184 12.48 -5.53 -4.13
C MET A 184 12.92 -5.68 -5.58
N LEU A 185 13.38 -4.58 -6.17
CA LEU A 185 13.90 -4.50 -7.53
C LEU A 185 15.43 -4.50 -7.50
N ASN A 186 16.03 -5.21 -8.45
CA ASN A 186 17.45 -5.06 -8.73
C ASN A 186 17.69 -3.64 -9.28
N ASN A 187 18.77 -2.99 -8.85
CA ASN A 187 19.02 -1.56 -9.10
C ASN A 187 19.36 -1.23 -10.56
N GLU A 188 19.55 -2.24 -11.41
CA GLU A 188 19.91 -2.07 -12.81
C GLU A 188 18.65 -2.13 -13.69
N ASN A 189 18.32 -1.02 -14.35
CA ASN A 189 17.22 -0.86 -15.31
C ASN A 189 15.82 -1.23 -14.78
N ILE A 190 15.25 -0.33 -13.97
CA ILE A 190 13.84 -0.39 -13.59
C ILE A 190 12.97 -0.22 -14.85
N ASP A 191 12.24 -1.27 -15.20
CA ASP A 191 11.31 -1.34 -16.32
C ASP A 191 10.24 -0.21 -16.23
N ASP A 192 9.78 0.28 -17.38
CA ASP A 192 8.75 1.30 -17.50
C ASP A 192 7.43 0.88 -16.83
N LYS A 193 7.15 -0.42 -16.70
CA LYS A 193 5.98 -0.90 -15.95
C LYS A 193 5.96 -0.46 -14.48
N TYR A 194 7.12 -0.18 -13.89
CA TYR A 194 7.26 0.32 -12.51
C TYR A 194 7.16 1.84 -12.41
N LYS A 195 7.08 2.55 -13.54
CA LYS A 195 7.12 4.01 -13.59
C LYS A 195 5.88 4.62 -14.23
N THR A 196 5.29 3.91 -15.19
CA THR A 196 4.18 4.43 -15.98
C THR A 196 2.85 4.02 -15.37
N ILE A 197 1.91 4.96 -15.40
CA ILE A 197 0.52 4.74 -15.03
C ILE A 197 -0.27 4.59 -16.35
N PRO A 198 -1.21 3.63 -16.47
CA PRO A 198 -1.90 3.35 -17.72
C PRO A 198 -3.05 4.35 -18.02
N ILE A 199 -2.81 5.64 -17.78
CA ILE A 199 -3.70 6.76 -18.12
C ILE A 199 -2.89 8.06 -18.22
N ASP A 200 -3.25 8.93 -19.16
CA ASP A 200 -2.61 10.23 -19.34
C ASP A 200 -3.31 11.33 -18.53
N ASN A 201 -2.54 12.32 -18.09
CA ASN A 201 -3.09 13.52 -17.48
C ASN A 201 -3.78 14.41 -18.51
N LYS A 202 -4.89 15.01 -18.11
CA LYS A 202 -5.46 16.16 -18.82
C LYS A 202 -4.56 17.38 -18.57
N ASP A 203 -4.17 18.11 -19.61
CA ASP A 203 -3.42 19.35 -19.43
C ASP A 203 -4.34 20.47 -18.94
N SER A 204 -4.09 20.98 -17.74
CA SER A 204 -4.82 22.10 -17.15
C SER A 204 -3.92 22.95 -16.25
N ILE A 205 -4.37 24.16 -15.91
CA ILE A 205 -3.61 25.03 -15.01
C ILE A 205 -3.53 24.42 -13.60
N GLU A 206 -4.62 23.81 -13.13
CA GLU A 206 -4.70 23.14 -11.84
C GLU A 206 -3.76 21.93 -11.76
N VAL A 207 -3.66 21.14 -12.84
CA VAL A 207 -2.71 20.01 -12.90
C VAL A 207 -1.27 20.51 -12.76
N ARG A 208 -0.91 21.62 -13.42
CA ARG A 208 0.44 22.22 -13.30
C ARG A 208 0.68 22.79 -11.89
N GLU A 209 -0.31 23.40 -11.26
CA GLU A 209 -0.20 23.86 -9.88
C GLU A 209 0.05 22.67 -8.92
N VAL A 210 -0.66 21.56 -9.10
CA VAL A 210 -0.44 20.34 -8.31
C VAL A 210 0.96 19.76 -8.57
N GLN A 211 1.45 19.75 -9.81
CA GLN A 211 2.81 19.32 -10.14
C GLN A 211 3.90 20.13 -9.42
N GLU A 212 3.70 21.44 -9.21
CA GLU A 212 4.62 22.25 -8.40
C GLU A 212 4.59 21.84 -6.92
N VAL A 213 3.42 21.46 -6.37
CA VAL A 213 3.35 20.90 -5.01
C VAL A 213 4.10 19.57 -4.91
N LEU A 214 3.98 18.69 -5.93
CA LEU A 214 4.73 17.43 -5.99
C LEU A 214 6.23 17.64 -6.10
N LYS A 215 6.65 18.71 -6.78
CA LYS A 215 8.05 19.12 -6.85
C LYS A 215 8.55 19.58 -5.47
N THR A 216 7.80 20.42 -4.74
CA THR A 216 8.15 20.80 -3.36
C THR A 216 8.24 19.57 -2.45
N LEU A 217 7.32 18.61 -2.57
CA LEU A 217 7.35 17.36 -1.81
C LEU A 217 8.63 16.56 -2.11
N GLN A 218 8.99 16.40 -3.39
CA GLN A 218 10.23 15.73 -3.78
C GLN A 218 11.46 16.47 -3.24
N GLU A 219 11.50 17.80 -3.33
CA GLU A 219 12.61 18.59 -2.79
C GLU A 219 12.79 18.41 -1.27
N ALA A 220 11.70 18.24 -0.51
CA ALA A 220 11.77 17.93 0.91
C ALA A 220 12.40 16.55 1.17
N TYR A 221 11.99 15.54 0.39
CA TYR A 221 12.54 14.18 0.44
C TYR A 221 13.96 14.06 -0.12
N ASP A 222 14.41 14.98 -0.99
CA ASP A 222 15.79 15.03 -1.47
C ASP A 222 16.71 15.66 -0.40
N LYS A 223 16.23 16.69 0.30
CA LYS A 223 16.98 17.36 1.38
C LYS A 223 17.09 16.51 2.63
N ARG A 224 15.99 15.84 3.01
CA ARG A 224 15.89 14.99 4.21
C ARG A 224 16.33 15.67 5.50
N ASP A 225 16.12 16.98 5.60
CA ASP A 225 16.52 17.76 6.76
C ASP A 225 15.34 17.90 7.72
N ALA A 226 15.36 17.10 8.80
CA ALA A 226 14.34 17.13 9.85
C ALA A 226 14.13 18.53 10.47
N SER A 227 15.13 19.43 10.43
CA SER A 227 14.97 20.80 10.94
C SER A 227 14.05 21.66 10.07
N LEU A 228 13.74 21.24 8.84
CA LEU A 228 12.85 21.93 7.91
C LEU A 228 11.40 21.45 7.99
N VAL A 229 11.07 20.50 8.88
CA VAL A 229 9.76 19.84 8.90
C VAL A 229 8.61 20.82 9.14
N ASP A 230 8.82 21.82 9.97
CA ASP A 230 7.79 22.84 10.21
C ASP A 230 7.51 23.65 8.94
N SER A 231 8.56 24.11 8.25
CA SER A 231 8.42 24.92 7.03
C SER A 231 7.77 24.14 5.88
N TYR A 232 8.21 22.92 5.63
CA TYR A 232 7.63 22.07 4.60
C TYR A 232 6.24 21.56 4.98
N GLY A 233 6.00 21.29 6.27
CA GLY A 233 4.68 20.92 6.77
C GLY A 233 3.66 22.02 6.51
N GLU A 234 3.99 23.28 6.82
CA GLU A 234 3.12 24.42 6.54
C GLU A 234 2.87 24.64 5.04
N GLU A 235 3.88 24.38 4.20
CA GLU A 235 3.76 24.53 2.75
C GLU A 235 2.92 23.41 2.12
N LEU A 236 3.14 22.17 2.53
CA LEU A 236 2.60 20.97 1.88
C LEU A 236 1.27 20.50 2.47
N LEU A 237 1.06 20.63 3.79
CA LEU A 237 -0.08 20.01 4.48
C LEU A 237 -1.21 21.00 4.76
N ASP A 238 -2.45 20.56 4.57
CA ASP A 238 -3.63 21.31 5.03
C ASP A 238 -3.61 21.37 6.56
N ASN A 239 -3.77 22.57 7.12
CA ASN A 239 -3.78 22.76 8.57
C ASN A 239 -5.19 22.53 9.12
N ASN A 240 -5.61 21.26 9.08
CA ASN A 240 -6.93 20.79 9.45
C ASN A 240 -6.81 19.56 10.38
N GLU A 241 -7.72 19.41 11.32
CA GLU A 241 -7.79 18.24 12.21
C GLU A 241 -8.08 16.93 11.46
N LEU A 242 -8.71 17.01 10.28
CA LEU A 242 -8.98 15.88 9.39
C LEU A 242 -7.82 15.56 8.45
N THR A 243 -6.74 16.34 8.48
CA THR A 243 -5.54 16.01 7.72
C THR A 243 -4.99 14.67 8.21
N SER A 244 -4.58 13.79 7.31
CA SER A 244 -4.09 12.46 7.70
C SER A 244 -3.01 11.93 6.79
N ILE A 245 -2.11 11.12 7.34
CA ILE A 245 -1.13 10.36 6.55
C ILE A 245 -1.19 8.90 6.97
N ILE A 246 -1.30 8.03 5.98
CA ILE A 246 -1.07 6.60 6.10
C ILE A 246 0.37 6.33 5.63
N GLY A 247 1.22 5.85 6.54
CA GLY A 247 2.58 5.39 6.25
C GLY A 247 2.60 3.95 5.75
N THR A 248 3.77 3.32 5.73
CA THR A 248 3.95 1.98 5.15
C THR A 248 3.68 0.87 6.17
N ASP A 249 3.90 1.10 7.46
CA ASP A 249 3.67 0.12 8.52
C ASP A 249 2.23 0.16 9.08
N SER A 250 1.77 -0.98 9.59
CA SER A 250 0.44 -1.26 10.15
C SER A 250 -0.03 -0.31 11.25
N GLY A 251 0.90 0.30 11.98
CA GLY A 251 0.60 1.31 13.01
C GLY A 251 0.72 2.76 12.52
N GLU A 252 1.20 2.99 11.31
CA GLU A 252 1.50 4.33 10.80
C GLU A 252 0.25 5.00 10.21
N VAL A 253 -0.66 5.39 11.09
CA VAL A 253 -1.77 6.27 10.72
C VAL A 253 -1.78 7.47 11.64
N PHE A 254 -1.50 8.63 11.06
CA PHE A 254 -1.29 9.89 11.73
C PHE A 254 -2.43 10.84 11.40
N TYR A 255 -2.98 11.50 12.41
CA TYR A 255 -4.14 12.37 12.29
C TYR A 255 -3.86 13.80 12.77
N GLY A 256 -4.39 14.77 12.02
CA GLY A 256 -4.12 16.18 12.21
C GLY A 256 -2.73 16.60 11.72
N PHE A 257 -2.57 17.91 11.63
CA PHE A 257 -1.37 18.55 11.08
C PHE A 257 -0.05 18.16 11.79
N ASN A 258 -0.07 18.04 13.11
CA ASN A 258 1.16 17.78 13.88
C ASN A 258 1.65 16.33 13.71
N GLU A 259 0.78 15.35 13.88
CA GLU A 259 1.12 13.93 13.69
C GLU A 259 1.57 13.67 12.24
N ALA A 260 0.91 14.30 11.26
CA ALA A 260 1.32 14.22 9.86
C ALA A 260 2.76 14.71 9.64
N LYS A 261 3.16 15.81 10.30
CA LYS A 261 4.57 16.27 10.26
C LYS A 261 5.53 15.29 10.94
N GLU A 262 5.13 14.65 12.03
CA GLU A 262 5.97 13.67 12.73
C GLU A 262 6.33 12.49 11.81
N LEU A 263 5.38 12.01 11.01
CA LEU A 263 5.67 10.98 10.01
C LEU A 263 6.66 11.47 8.95
N LEU A 264 6.46 12.66 8.38
CA LEU A 264 7.42 13.23 7.41
C LEU A 264 8.83 13.38 8.02
N GLU A 265 8.93 13.82 9.27
CA GLU A 265 10.21 13.93 9.99
C GLU A 265 10.88 12.55 10.16
N SER A 266 10.08 11.53 10.50
CA SER A 266 10.53 10.15 10.63
C SER A 266 11.05 9.61 9.31
N ASP A 267 10.29 9.78 8.22
CA ASP A 267 10.67 9.33 6.89
C ASP A 267 11.99 9.96 6.46
N TRP A 268 12.16 11.27 6.65
CA TRP A 268 13.42 11.94 6.30
C TRP A 268 14.62 11.40 7.07
N LYS A 269 14.44 11.03 8.34
CA LYS A 269 15.50 10.42 9.16
C LYS A 269 15.85 9.00 8.75
N TYR A 270 14.86 8.20 8.34
CA TYR A 270 15.02 6.74 8.29
C TYR A 270 14.84 6.10 6.92
N TRP A 271 14.13 6.72 5.98
CA TRP A 271 13.96 6.18 4.63
C TRP A 271 15.23 6.19 3.80
N GLY A 272 15.18 5.55 2.64
CA GLY A 272 16.19 5.65 1.60
C GLY A 272 16.03 6.91 0.75
N ASP A 273 16.61 6.89 -0.44
CA ASP A 273 16.40 7.95 -1.44
C ASP A 273 15.04 7.73 -2.10
N PHE A 274 14.04 8.49 -1.66
CA PHE A 274 12.68 8.42 -2.18
C PHE A 274 12.58 9.18 -3.50
N ASN A 275 12.01 8.52 -4.51
CA ASN A 275 11.63 9.13 -5.77
C ASN A 275 10.12 8.96 -5.96
N LEU A 276 9.41 10.08 -5.88
CA LEU A 276 7.98 10.15 -6.08
C LEU A 276 7.56 9.77 -7.51
N ASN A 277 8.47 9.87 -8.49
CA ASN A 277 8.19 9.70 -9.91
C ASN A 277 7.11 10.68 -10.41
N ARG A 278 7.23 11.94 -9.96
CA ARG A 278 6.24 13.01 -10.16
C ARG A 278 5.96 13.33 -11.63
N GLU A 279 6.91 13.07 -12.54
CA GLU A 279 6.73 13.33 -13.97
C GLU A 279 5.72 12.37 -14.61
N ASN A 280 5.56 11.17 -14.05
CA ASN A 280 4.65 10.12 -14.54
C ASN A 280 3.43 9.91 -13.62
N SER A 281 3.25 10.76 -12.60
CA SER A 281 2.10 10.67 -11.71
C SER A 281 0.81 11.03 -12.43
N PHE A 282 -0.28 10.35 -12.11
CA PHE A 282 -1.63 10.68 -12.57
C PHE A 282 -2.27 11.69 -11.60
N ILE A 283 -2.97 12.69 -12.14
CA ILE A 283 -3.60 13.80 -11.41
C ILE A 283 -5.04 13.96 -11.91
N SER A 284 -6.02 13.69 -11.05
CA SER A 284 -7.44 13.97 -11.30
C SER A 284 -7.90 15.20 -10.53
N ILE A 285 -8.56 16.14 -11.20
CA ILE A 285 -9.09 17.37 -10.60
C ILE A 285 -10.60 17.25 -10.41
N LEU A 286 -11.06 17.35 -9.16
CA LEU A 286 -12.44 17.24 -8.72
C LEU A 286 -12.85 18.54 -8.00
N ASN A 287 -13.06 19.61 -8.77
CA ASN A 287 -13.28 20.97 -8.25
C ASN A 287 -12.13 21.46 -7.36
N ASN A 288 -12.35 21.55 -6.04
CA ASN A 288 -11.36 21.98 -5.06
C ASN A 288 -10.58 20.81 -4.44
N ILE A 289 -10.75 19.60 -4.97
CA ILE A 289 -9.93 18.44 -4.64
C ILE A 289 -9.07 18.08 -5.85
N ALA A 290 -7.85 17.63 -5.59
CA ALA A 290 -7.02 16.93 -6.56
C ALA A 290 -6.58 15.58 -5.98
N VAL A 291 -6.62 14.53 -6.79
CA VAL A 291 -6.10 13.21 -6.44
C VAL A 291 -4.86 12.95 -7.27
N VAL A 292 -3.77 12.61 -6.59
CA VAL A 292 -2.49 12.25 -7.19
C VAL A 292 -2.26 10.78 -6.94
N CYS A 293 -1.95 10.02 -7.98
CA CYS A 293 -1.51 8.65 -7.87
C CYS A 293 -0.13 8.53 -8.53
N SER A 294 0.83 7.91 -7.85
CA SER A 294 2.17 7.73 -8.39
C SER A 294 2.75 6.35 -8.05
N LYS A 295 3.44 5.75 -9.04
CA LYS A 295 4.34 4.62 -8.82
C LYS A 295 5.70 5.16 -8.39
N SER A 296 5.96 5.16 -7.08
CA SER A 296 7.16 5.70 -6.48
C SER A 296 8.22 4.61 -6.23
N LEU A 297 9.42 5.02 -5.86
CA LEU A 297 10.55 4.12 -5.59
C LEU A 297 11.31 4.62 -4.36
N ILE A 298 11.82 3.71 -3.53
CA ILE A 298 12.79 4.06 -2.48
C ILE A 298 14.06 3.26 -2.69
N LYS A 299 15.21 3.93 -2.71
CA LYS A 299 16.51 3.25 -2.79
C LYS A 299 17.19 3.23 -1.42
N PHE A 300 17.43 2.04 -0.91
CA PHE A 300 18.19 1.84 0.32
C PHE A 300 19.63 1.45 0.01
N THR A 301 20.56 1.99 0.80
CA THR A 301 21.94 1.51 0.88
C THR A 301 22.27 1.20 2.32
N TRP A 302 22.54 -0.06 2.62
CA TRP A 302 22.79 -0.52 3.98
C TRP A 302 24.27 -0.83 4.18
N PRO A 303 24.96 -0.22 5.16
CA PRO A 303 26.31 -0.67 5.49
C PRO A 303 26.28 -2.13 5.96
N GLU A 304 27.17 -2.99 5.46
CA GLU A 304 27.25 -4.41 5.83
C GLU A 304 27.23 -4.62 7.35
N LYS A 305 27.98 -3.81 8.09
CA LYS A 305 28.01 -3.83 9.56
C LYS A 305 26.63 -3.61 10.19
N ARG A 306 25.79 -2.76 9.59
CA ARG A 306 24.41 -2.51 10.04
C ARG A 306 23.54 -3.73 9.76
N VAL A 307 23.62 -4.32 8.56
CA VAL A 307 22.85 -5.52 8.19
C VAL A 307 23.20 -6.70 9.10
N CYS A 308 24.50 -6.94 9.34
CA CYS A 308 24.97 -7.98 10.25
C CYS A 308 24.52 -7.78 11.72
N SER A 309 24.09 -6.58 12.09
CA SER A 309 23.57 -6.29 13.43
C SER A 309 22.07 -6.56 13.59
N TRP A 310 21.32 -6.76 12.49
CA TRP A 310 19.87 -6.97 12.54
C TRP A 310 19.46 -8.15 13.42
N PRO A 311 20.09 -9.36 13.33
CA PRO A 311 19.69 -10.49 14.19
C PRO A 311 19.86 -10.18 15.68
N LYS A 312 20.93 -9.46 16.04
CA LYS A 312 21.15 -9.03 17.42
C LYS A 312 20.08 -8.03 17.87
N GLY A 313 19.79 -7.02 17.03
CA GLY A 313 18.76 -6.03 17.32
C GLY A 313 17.37 -6.64 17.48
N ALA A 314 16.99 -7.54 16.59
CA ALA A 314 15.74 -8.30 16.67
C ALA A 314 15.67 -9.11 17.98
N LEU A 315 16.74 -9.82 18.34
CA LEU A 315 16.80 -10.57 19.58
C LEU A 315 16.58 -9.67 20.82
N GLU A 316 17.29 -8.54 20.89
CA GLU A 316 17.19 -7.58 22.00
C GLU A 316 15.80 -6.94 22.09
N TYR A 317 15.13 -6.74 20.96
CA TYR A 317 13.76 -6.25 20.89
C TYR A 317 12.78 -7.31 21.41
N TYR A 318 12.78 -8.52 20.83
CA TYR A 318 11.79 -9.54 21.13
C TYR A 318 11.96 -10.19 22.51
N PHE A 319 13.15 -10.18 23.11
CA PHE A 319 13.32 -10.58 24.51
C PHE A 319 12.48 -9.73 25.48
N LYS A 320 12.15 -8.49 25.11
CA LYS A 320 11.32 -7.59 25.93
C LYS A 320 9.82 -7.85 25.75
N GLU A 321 9.41 -8.58 24.72
CA GLU A 321 7.99 -8.83 24.37
C GLU A 321 7.41 -10.12 24.97
N ASN A 322 8.08 -10.77 25.94
CA ASN A 322 7.63 -12.01 26.59
C ASN A 322 7.24 -13.15 25.62
N LYS A 323 7.91 -13.22 24.46
CA LYS A 323 7.73 -14.30 23.47
C LYS A 323 8.16 -15.66 24.01
N THR A 324 7.56 -16.75 23.53
CA THR A 324 8.04 -18.10 23.87
C THR A 324 9.34 -18.43 23.13
N ASN A 325 10.09 -19.42 23.63
CA ASN A 325 11.36 -19.83 23.01
C ASN A 325 11.23 -20.21 21.53
N THR A 326 10.13 -20.86 21.15
CA THR A 326 9.86 -21.23 19.75
C THR A 326 9.64 -20.01 18.87
N GLU A 327 8.99 -18.97 19.40
CA GLU A 327 8.76 -17.73 18.64
C GLU A 327 10.06 -16.93 18.50
N LEU A 328 10.85 -16.85 19.57
CA LEU A 328 12.16 -16.22 19.52
C LEU A 328 13.07 -16.91 18.49
N LEU A 329 13.08 -18.25 18.46
CA LEU A 329 13.84 -19.00 17.45
C LEU A 329 13.37 -18.67 16.03
N ASN A 330 12.06 -18.64 15.79
CA ASN A 330 11.53 -18.32 14.46
C ASN A 330 11.88 -16.89 14.03
N LEU A 331 11.69 -15.91 14.91
CA LEU A 331 12.02 -14.50 14.64
C LEU A 331 13.51 -14.31 14.38
N MET A 332 14.37 -15.06 15.07
CA MET A 332 15.81 -15.08 14.80
C MET A 332 16.14 -15.66 13.42
N LEU A 333 15.49 -16.75 13.02
CA LEU A 333 15.66 -17.32 11.68
C LEU A 333 15.25 -16.32 10.60
N VAL A 334 14.09 -15.66 10.76
CA VAL A 334 13.64 -14.60 9.84
C VAL A 334 14.70 -13.50 9.74
N SER A 335 15.17 -12.98 10.88
CA SER A 335 16.14 -11.88 10.89
C SER A 335 17.50 -12.26 10.26
N ILE A 336 17.98 -13.48 10.50
CA ILE A 336 19.22 -14.00 9.88
C ILE A 336 19.05 -14.14 8.37
N ASN A 337 17.93 -14.73 7.93
CA ASN A 337 17.65 -14.91 6.52
C ASN A 337 17.51 -13.58 5.77
N ASN A 338 16.83 -12.59 6.37
CA ASN A 338 16.73 -11.24 5.80
C ASN A 338 18.11 -10.58 5.68
N ALA A 339 18.96 -10.71 6.70
CA ALA A 339 20.32 -10.18 6.64
C ALA A 339 21.14 -10.85 5.51
N LEU A 340 21.06 -12.18 5.38
CA LEU A 340 21.75 -12.91 4.31
C LEU A 340 21.23 -12.52 2.92
N HIS A 341 19.92 -12.38 2.77
CA HIS A 341 19.28 -11.94 1.53
C HIS A 341 19.81 -10.56 1.10
N THR A 342 19.79 -9.58 2.01
CA THR A 342 20.30 -8.22 1.73
C THR A 342 21.80 -8.20 1.39
N LEU A 343 22.62 -8.99 2.09
CA LEU A 343 24.07 -9.02 1.83
C LEU A 343 24.43 -9.72 0.52
N LEU A 344 23.79 -10.85 0.23
CA LEU A 344 24.25 -11.78 -0.80
C LEU A 344 23.45 -11.69 -2.10
N ILE A 345 22.21 -11.21 -2.05
CA ILE A 345 21.34 -11.06 -3.22
C ILE A 345 21.24 -9.60 -3.62
N GLU A 346 20.93 -8.72 -2.67
CA GLU A 346 20.77 -7.28 -2.95
C GLU A 346 22.11 -6.53 -2.98
N ASN A 347 23.21 -7.18 -2.59
CA ASN A 347 24.54 -6.57 -2.53
C ASN A 347 24.54 -5.22 -1.78
N ASN A 348 23.85 -5.18 -0.64
CA ASN A 348 23.66 -4.00 0.21
C ASN A 348 22.87 -2.84 -0.40
N LYS A 349 22.29 -3.01 -1.59
CA LYS A 349 21.51 -1.97 -2.27
C LYS A 349 20.18 -2.53 -2.71
N SER A 350 19.10 -1.89 -2.30
CA SER A 350 17.78 -2.43 -2.55
C SER A 350 16.87 -1.31 -3.01
N THR A 351 16.24 -1.47 -4.17
CA THR A 351 15.19 -0.55 -4.61
C THR A 351 13.84 -1.17 -4.27
N LEU A 352 13.04 -0.48 -3.48
CA LEU A 352 11.68 -0.87 -3.17
C LEU A 352 10.71 -0.17 -4.13
N SER A 353 9.79 -0.93 -4.73
CA SER A 353 8.65 -0.34 -5.43
C SER A 353 7.58 0.10 -4.45
N MET A 354 7.18 1.36 -4.59
CA MET A 354 6.25 2.04 -3.73
C MET A 354 5.06 2.57 -4.52
N ARG A 355 4.03 2.94 -3.77
CA ARG A 355 2.91 3.72 -4.26
C ARG A 355 2.68 4.90 -3.36
N PHE A 356 2.29 5.97 -4.02
CA PHE A 356 1.85 7.18 -3.37
C PHE A 356 0.47 7.55 -3.88
N VAL A 357 -0.47 7.73 -2.96
CA VAL A 357 -1.74 8.40 -3.24
C VAL A 357 -1.83 9.64 -2.36
N GLY A 358 -1.94 10.79 -2.99
CA GLY A 358 -2.11 12.08 -2.30
C GLY A 358 -3.46 12.69 -2.67
N VAL A 359 -4.17 13.22 -1.68
CA VAL A 359 -5.39 13.99 -1.92
C VAL A 359 -5.18 15.40 -1.42
N LEU A 360 -5.16 16.35 -2.35
CA LEU A 360 -4.98 17.76 -2.09
C LEU A 360 -6.32 18.49 -2.07
N VAL A 361 -6.39 19.53 -1.26
CA VAL A 361 -7.50 20.48 -1.21
C VAL A 361 -7.00 21.87 -1.54
N LYS A 362 -7.81 22.65 -2.26
CA LYS A 362 -7.48 24.05 -2.60
C LYS A 362 -8.00 24.98 -1.49
N ARG A 363 -7.08 25.67 -0.81
CA ARG A 363 -7.35 26.69 0.22
C ARG A 363 -6.72 28.00 -0.20
N GLU A 364 -7.51 29.08 -0.24
CA GLU A 364 -6.98 30.42 -0.54
C GLU A 364 -6.13 30.46 -1.84
N GLY A 365 -6.51 29.65 -2.83
CA GLY A 365 -5.80 29.54 -4.11
C GLY A 365 -4.58 28.60 -4.12
N LYS A 366 -4.21 27.98 -2.99
CA LYS A 366 -3.09 27.04 -2.89
C LYS A 366 -3.55 25.61 -2.67
N TRP A 367 -2.91 24.67 -3.35
CA TRP A 367 -3.13 23.24 -3.13
C TRP A 367 -2.28 22.76 -1.96
N LYS A 368 -2.89 21.99 -1.06
CA LYS A 368 -2.23 21.36 0.08
C LYS A 368 -2.76 19.96 0.30
N PHE A 369 -1.90 19.02 0.68
CA PHE A 369 -2.31 17.67 1.03
C PHE A 369 -3.19 17.66 2.28
N ASN A 370 -4.42 17.22 2.10
CA ASN A 370 -5.29 16.85 3.22
C ASN A 370 -5.09 15.37 3.57
N HIS A 371 -4.75 14.54 2.59
CA HIS A 371 -4.44 13.14 2.83
C HIS A 371 -3.23 12.68 2.03
N MET A 372 -2.39 11.84 2.63
CA MET A 372 -1.34 11.09 1.94
C MET A 372 -1.41 9.62 2.33
N HIS A 373 -1.09 8.74 1.40
CA HIS A 373 -1.02 7.31 1.61
C HIS A 373 0.22 6.76 0.90
N PHE A 374 1.22 6.41 1.69
CA PHE A 374 2.42 5.71 1.26
C PHE A 374 2.21 4.21 1.45
N SER A 375 2.55 3.40 0.46
CA SER A 375 2.44 1.95 0.60
C SER A 375 3.44 1.22 -0.26
N ASP A 376 3.88 0.06 0.22
CA ASP A 376 4.69 -0.85 -0.57
C ASP A 376 3.83 -1.50 -1.65
N CYS A 377 4.45 -1.86 -2.78
CA CYS A 377 3.84 -2.80 -3.72
C CYS A 377 4.01 -4.22 -3.17
N VAL A 378 2.90 -4.94 -3.03
CA VAL A 378 2.86 -6.29 -2.47
C VAL A 378 2.09 -7.19 -3.43
N ASP A 379 2.80 -8.11 -4.07
CA ASP A 379 2.17 -9.13 -4.92
C ASP A 379 1.88 -10.39 -4.10
N ASN A 380 0.63 -10.86 -4.18
CA ASN A 380 0.11 -12.10 -3.58
C ASN A 380 0.03 -12.10 -2.05
N THR A 381 -0.84 -12.95 -1.51
CA THR A 381 -0.90 -13.19 -0.06
C THR A 381 0.39 -13.88 0.44
N PRO A 382 0.78 -13.67 1.71
CA PRO A 382 1.99 -14.30 2.27
C PRO A 382 1.99 -15.83 2.13
N ALA A 383 0.80 -16.45 2.20
CA ALA A 383 0.60 -17.87 1.92
C ALA A 383 0.51 -18.14 0.40
N ARG A 384 1.58 -17.81 -0.35
CA ARG A 384 1.70 -18.14 -1.77
C ARG A 384 1.40 -19.62 -1.99
N LEU A 385 0.29 -19.90 -2.68
CA LEU A 385 -0.09 -21.26 -3.06
C LEU A 385 0.47 -21.67 -4.43
N GLU A 386 0.78 -20.71 -5.30
CA GLU A 386 1.37 -20.94 -6.64
C GLU A 386 2.36 -19.80 -7.00
N ASP A 387 3.34 -20.11 -7.86
CA ASP A 387 4.34 -19.18 -8.45
C ASP A 387 3.88 -18.70 -9.84
#